data_AF-A0AAU6ZJF1-F1
#
_entry.id   AF-A0AAU6ZJF1-F1
#
_cell.length_a   1.000
_cell.length_b   1.000
_cell.length_c   1.000
_cell.angle_alpha   90.00
_cell.angle_beta   90.00
_cell.angle_gamma   90.00
#
_symmetry.space_group_name_H-M   'P 1'
#
loop_
_entity.id
_entity.type
_entity.pdbx_description
1 polymer ?
#
loop_
_entity_poly.entity_id
_entity_poly.type
_entity_poly.pdbx_seq_one_letter_code
_entity_poly.pdbx_strand_id
1 'polypeptide(L)'
;MKRAFATGGLLLVLTPLLAGCMGDYFASDDCDGLANELSLVIGESIESSPSINSTWGDGGIMPWCRIDYSTTKDHAPDDERLSAMKSEVEAGMADWSSGVVVTIHLGTDRSIEVLSPDDKR
;
A
#
# COMPACT_ATOMS: atom_id res chain seq x y z
N MET A 1 -62.65 -9.74 -2.75
CA MET A 1 -61.44 -10.22 -2.06
C MET A 1 -60.23 -9.75 -2.89
N LYS A 2 -59.47 -8.75 -2.43
CA LYS A 2 -58.30 -8.21 -3.15
C LYS A 2 -57.02 -8.70 -2.47
N ARG A 3 -56.17 -9.38 -3.23
CA ARG A 3 -54.80 -9.76 -2.85
C ARG A 3 -53.88 -8.56 -3.08
N ALA A 4 -53.01 -8.26 -2.12
CA ALA A 4 -51.74 -7.58 -2.36
C ALA A 4 -50.84 -7.74 -1.13
N PHE A 5 -50.02 -8.80 -1.13
CA PHE A 5 -48.78 -8.85 -0.37
C PHE A 5 -47.67 -8.60 -1.38
N ALA A 6 -47.01 -7.44 -1.33
CA ALA A 6 -45.77 -7.18 -2.07
C ALA A 6 -45.06 -5.94 -1.49
N THR A 7 -44.67 -6.03 -0.23
CA THR A 7 -43.79 -5.03 0.41
C THR A 7 -42.76 -5.79 1.22
N GLY A 8 -41.68 -6.21 0.57
CA GLY A 8 -40.62 -6.96 1.26
C GLY A 8 -39.40 -7.31 0.42
N GLY A 9 -39.17 -6.64 -0.71
CA GLY A 9 -38.13 -7.04 -1.67
C GLY A 9 -37.07 -5.99 -2.02
N LEU A 10 -37.03 -4.84 -1.33
CA LEU A 10 -36.18 -3.70 -1.76
C LEU A 10 -35.07 -3.29 -0.77
N LEU A 11 -34.78 -4.11 0.24
CA LEU A 11 -33.74 -3.82 1.26
C LEU A 11 -32.48 -4.68 1.15
N LEU A 12 -32.41 -5.63 0.20
CA LEU A 12 -31.29 -6.58 0.08
C LEU A 12 -30.29 -6.25 -1.03
N VAL A 13 -30.48 -5.16 -1.78
CA VAL A 13 -29.61 -4.80 -2.92
C VAL A 13 -28.59 -3.70 -2.57
N LEU A 14 -28.73 -3.04 -1.41
CA LEU A 14 -27.86 -1.94 -0.99
C LEU A 14 -26.72 -2.35 -0.05
N THR A 15 -26.78 -3.54 0.56
CA THR A 15 -25.73 -4.06 1.44
C THR A 15 -24.39 -4.39 0.77
N PRO A 16 -24.32 -4.91 -0.48
CA PRO A 16 -23.01 -5.25 -1.06
C PRO A 16 -22.21 -4.00 -1.49
N LEU A 17 -22.87 -2.86 -1.75
CA LEU A 17 -22.19 -1.60 -2.09
C LEU A 17 -21.48 -0.97 -0.88
N LEU A 18 -22.04 -1.12 0.33
CA LEU A 18 -21.41 -0.65 1.56
C LEU A 18 -20.26 -1.57 2.00
N ALA A 19 -20.35 -2.87 1.73
CA ALA A 19 -19.28 -3.82 2.02
C ALA A 19 -18.04 -3.57 1.14
N GLY A 20 -18.23 -3.20 -0.13
CA GLY A 20 -17.12 -2.81 -1.02
C GLY A 20 -16.41 -1.55 -0.57
N CYS A 21 -17.14 -0.50 -0.19
CA CYS A 21 -16.52 0.73 0.33
C CYS A 21 -15.86 0.55 1.70
N MET A 22 -16.39 -0.30 2.58
CA MET A 22 -15.73 -0.59 3.85
C MET A 22 -14.47 -1.44 3.65
N GLY A 23 -14.49 -2.42 2.74
CA GLY A 23 -13.31 -3.22 2.40
C GLY A 23 -12.16 -2.36 1.86
N ASP A 24 -12.45 -1.46 0.92
CA ASP A 24 -11.46 -0.51 0.38
C ASP A 24 -10.93 0.46 1.46
N TYR A 25 -11.76 0.86 2.44
CA TYR A 25 -11.34 1.72 3.55
C TYR A 25 -10.40 0.99 4.52
N PHE A 26 -10.73 -0.25 4.92
CA PHE A 26 -9.87 -1.03 5.81
C PHE A 26 -8.55 -1.43 5.15
N ALA A 27 -8.57 -1.76 3.86
CA ALA A 27 -7.35 -2.00 3.08
C ALA A 27 -6.47 -0.75 2.98
N SER A 28 -7.07 0.44 2.92
CA SER A 28 -6.34 1.71 2.95
C SER A 28 -5.65 1.94 4.29
N ASP A 29 -6.34 1.68 5.42
CA ASP A 29 -5.77 1.86 6.76
C ASP A 29 -4.56 0.93 7.02
N ASP A 30 -4.64 -0.33 6.58
CA ASP A 30 -3.54 -1.29 6.72
C ASP A 30 -2.32 -0.89 5.86
N CYS A 31 -2.56 -0.49 4.60
CA CYS A 31 -1.48 0.00 3.73
C CYS A 31 -0.88 1.32 4.25
N ASP A 32 -1.68 2.20 4.86
CA ASP A 32 -1.19 3.42 5.52
C ASP A 32 -0.32 3.10 6.73
N GLY A 33 -0.69 2.09 7.53
CA GLY A 33 0.11 1.58 8.63
C GLY A 33 1.50 1.13 8.15
N LEU A 34 1.52 0.23 7.17
CA LEU A 34 2.75 -0.24 6.54
C LEU A 34 3.57 0.93 5.95
N ALA A 35 2.90 1.89 5.32
CA ALA A 35 3.56 3.02 4.71
C ALA A 35 4.30 3.88 5.75
N ASN A 36 3.73 4.06 6.93
CA ASN A 36 4.36 4.80 8.02
C ASN A 36 5.57 4.05 8.62
N GLU A 37 5.48 2.73 8.76
CA GLU A 37 6.60 1.90 9.25
C GLU A 37 7.78 1.95 8.29
N LEU A 38 7.53 1.72 7.00
CA LEU A 38 8.57 1.77 5.97
C LEU A 38 9.14 3.18 5.76
N SER A 39 8.37 4.24 6.03
CA SER A 39 8.86 5.63 5.98
C SER A 39 10.04 5.85 6.94
N LEU A 40 9.96 5.26 8.15
CA LEU A 40 11.04 5.36 9.14
C LEU A 40 12.28 4.60 8.67
N VAL A 41 12.09 3.38 8.15
CA VAL A 41 13.17 2.54 7.61
C VAL A 41 13.89 3.29 6.49
N ILE A 42 13.17 3.72 5.46
CA ILE A 42 13.72 4.46 4.33
C ILE A 42 14.47 5.70 4.83
N GLY A 43 13.86 6.47 5.74
CA GLY A 43 14.48 7.69 6.22
C GLY A 43 15.79 7.46 6.99
N GLU A 44 15.87 6.38 7.77
CA GLU A 44 17.07 5.96 8.48
C GLU A 44 18.15 5.48 7.50
N SER A 45 17.82 4.61 6.54
CA SER A 45 18.81 3.99 5.64
C SER A 45 19.53 5.02 4.75
N ILE A 46 18.82 6.04 4.28
CA ILE A 46 19.37 7.05 3.35
C ILE A 46 19.64 8.42 4.00
N GLU A 47 19.41 8.54 5.30
CA GLU A 47 19.51 9.80 6.06
C GLU A 47 18.71 10.93 5.36
N SER A 48 17.45 10.64 5.09
CA SER A 48 16.50 11.56 4.43
C SER A 48 15.14 11.44 5.10
N SER A 49 14.23 12.38 4.85
CA SER A 49 12.85 12.28 5.34
C SER A 49 11.94 12.00 4.15
N PRO A 50 11.58 10.73 3.89
CA PRO A 50 10.67 10.42 2.80
C PRO A 50 9.27 10.96 3.08
N SER A 51 8.57 11.40 2.03
CA SER A 51 7.15 11.72 2.06
C SER A 51 6.36 10.60 1.40
N ILE A 52 5.31 10.12 2.06
CA ILE A 52 4.34 9.21 1.45
C ILE A 52 3.51 10.03 0.45
N ASN A 53 3.64 9.72 -0.83
CA ASN A 53 2.91 10.38 -1.90
C ASN A 53 1.52 9.76 -2.11
N SER A 54 1.46 8.43 -2.06
CA SER A 54 0.21 7.69 -2.20
C SER A 54 0.31 6.30 -1.59
N THR A 55 -0.83 5.84 -1.10
CA THR A 55 -1.09 4.47 -0.65
C THR A 55 -2.34 3.97 -1.37
N TRP A 56 -2.33 2.72 -1.78
CA TRP A 56 -3.48 2.06 -2.37
C TRP A 56 -3.51 0.61 -1.93
N GLY A 57 -4.68 0.15 -1.48
CA GLY A 57 -4.97 -1.25 -1.19
C GLY A 57 -6.07 -1.77 -2.10
N ASP A 58 -6.01 -3.04 -2.50
CA ASP A 58 -7.22 -3.71 -2.97
C ASP A 58 -8.11 -4.02 -1.75
N GLY A 59 -9.41 -3.70 -1.78
CA GLY A 59 -10.34 -3.88 -0.66
C GLY A 59 -10.63 -5.32 -0.26
N GLY A 60 -9.71 -6.24 -0.55
CA GLY A 60 -9.74 -7.63 -0.17
C GLY A 60 -9.45 -7.84 1.31
N ILE A 61 -9.67 -9.08 1.76
CA ILE A 61 -9.38 -9.51 3.15
C ILE A 61 -7.87 -9.53 3.43
N MET A 62 -7.04 -9.71 2.39
CA MET A 62 -5.58 -9.61 2.44
C MET A 62 -5.18 -8.56 1.41
N PRO A 63 -5.06 -7.28 1.81
CA PRO A 63 -4.94 -6.18 0.88
C PRO A 63 -3.58 -6.23 0.18
N TRP A 64 -3.59 -6.27 -1.15
CA TRP A 64 -2.40 -5.99 -1.94
C TRP A 64 -2.13 -4.48 -1.89
N CYS A 65 -0.93 -4.08 -1.47
CA CYS A 65 -0.60 -2.67 -1.25
C CYS A 65 0.34 -2.13 -2.34
N ARG A 66 0.06 -0.93 -2.83
CA ARG A 66 1.00 -0.10 -3.60
C ARG A 66 1.29 1.17 -2.81
N ILE A 67 2.57 1.43 -2.56
CA ILE A 67 3.03 2.56 -1.75
C ILE A 67 4.09 3.34 -2.53
N ASP A 68 3.95 4.66 -2.57
CA ASP A 68 4.85 5.55 -3.29
C ASP A 68 5.45 6.59 -2.34
N TYR A 69 6.78 6.72 -2.35
CA TYR A 69 7.55 7.65 -1.54
C TYR A 69 8.34 8.61 -2.41
N SER A 70 8.50 9.86 -1.97
CA SER A 70 9.48 10.79 -2.51
C SER A 70 10.51 11.15 -1.46
N THR A 71 11.76 11.28 -1.89
CA THR A 71 12.85 11.79 -1.07
C THR A 71 13.41 13.05 -1.72
N THR A 72 13.85 14.01 -0.90
CA THR A 72 14.42 15.27 -1.39
C THR A 72 15.92 15.18 -1.65
N LYS A 73 16.54 14.05 -1.32
CA LYS A 73 17.97 13.83 -1.37
C LYS A 73 18.32 13.02 -2.61
N ASP A 74 19.23 13.56 -3.40
CA ASP A 74 19.79 12.83 -4.53
C ASP A 74 20.89 11.87 -4.06
N HIS A 75 20.77 10.59 -4.41
CA HIS A 75 21.77 9.56 -4.12
C HIS A 75 22.51 9.14 -5.39
N ALA A 76 23.79 8.78 -5.34
CA ALA A 76 24.44 8.23 -6.53
C ALA A 76 23.86 6.84 -6.87
N PRO A 77 23.82 6.41 -8.15
CA PRO A 77 23.30 5.08 -8.51
C PRO A 77 24.03 3.91 -7.84
N ASP A 78 25.29 4.11 -7.47
CA ASP A 78 26.19 3.16 -6.81
C ASP A 78 26.32 3.40 -5.30
N ASP A 79 25.47 4.26 -4.72
CA ASP A 79 25.44 4.48 -3.28
C ASP A 79 25.00 3.20 -2.56
N GLU A 80 25.91 2.60 -1.78
CA GLU A 80 25.67 1.37 -1.02
C GLU A 80 24.46 1.49 -0.08
N ARG A 81 24.13 2.71 0.36
CA ARG A 81 22.95 3.00 1.19
C ARG A 81 21.65 2.65 0.47
N LEU A 82 21.59 2.79 -0.86
CA LEU A 82 20.41 2.41 -1.64
C LEU A 82 20.20 0.90 -1.65
N SER A 83 21.28 0.12 -1.69
CA SER A 83 21.22 -1.34 -1.61
C SER A 83 20.81 -1.79 -0.21
N ALA A 84 21.36 -1.18 0.84
CA ALA A 84 20.98 -1.44 2.22
C ALA A 84 19.50 -1.09 2.47
N MET A 85 19.07 0.11 2.06
CA MET A 85 17.68 0.55 2.11
C MET A 85 16.74 -0.45 1.44
N LYS A 86 17.10 -0.91 0.24
CA LYS A 86 16.28 -1.90 -0.47
C LYS A 86 16.13 -3.18 0.36
N SER A 87 17.21 -3.72 0.91
CA SER A 87 17.16 -4.92 1.74
C SER A 87 16.37 -4.72 3.04
N GLU A 88 16.45 -3.54 3.66
CA GLU A 88 15.66 -3.22 4.86
C GLU A 88 14.16 -3.06 4.55
N VAL A 89 13.81 -2.46 3.41
CA VAL A 89 12.42 -2.38 2.93
C VAL A 89 11.88 -3.78 2.60
N GLU A 90 12.67 -4.62 1.92
CA GLU A 90 12.31 -6.03 1.68
C GLU A 90 12.06 -6.79 2.98
N ALA A 91 12.90 -6.58 4.00
CA ALA A 91 12.73 -7.17 5.32
C ALA A 91 11.48 -6.65 6.04
N GLY A 92 11.19 -5.35 5.96
CA GLY A 92 10.00 -4.74 6.54
C GLY A 92 8.69 -5.26 5.92
N MET A 93 8.73 -5.74 4.67
CA MET A 93 7.58 -6.34 4.00
C MET A 93 7.50 -7.87 4.16
N ALA A 94 8.52 -8.52 4.74
CA ALA A 94 8.64 -9.98 4.71
C ALA A 94 7.50 -10.71 5.45
N ASP A 95 6.93 -10.08 6.47
CA ASP A 95 5.83 -10.62 7.27
C ASP A 95 4.43 -10.20 6.74
N TRP A 96 4.37 -9.41 5.67
CA TRP A 96 3.10 -8.97 5.09
C TRP A 96 2.39 -10.15 4.41
N SER A 97 1.11 -10.33 4.69
CA SER A 97 0.34 -11.50 4.25
C SER A 97 -0.01 -11.54 2.76
N SER A 98 0.34 -10.50 2.00
CA SER A 98 -0.06 -10.25 0.62
C SER A 98 1.05 -9.54 -0.17
N GLY A 99 0.84 -9.34 -1.47
CA GLY A 99 1.79 -8.61 -2.30
C GLY A 99 1.89 -7.13 -1.91
N VAL A 100 3.10 -6.59 -1.94
CA VAL A 100 3.38 -5.17 -1.71
C VAL A 100 4.34 -4.68 -2.79
N VAL A 101 4.01 -3.53 -3.39
CA VAL A 101 4.87 -2.79 -4.31
C VAL A 101 5.22 -1.45 -3.70
N VAL A 102 6.50 -1.20 -3.47
CA VAL A 102 7.02 0.06 -2.94
C VAL A 102 7.84 0.75 -4.01
N THR A 103 7.46 1.98 -4.38
CA THR A 103 8.23 2.85 -5.28
C THR A 103 8.83 4.00 -4.47
N ILE A 104 10.14 4.20 -4.56
CA ILE A 104 10.86 5.27 -3.86
C ILE A 104 11.52 6.17 -4.89
N HIS A 105 11.02 7.41 -5.03
CA HIS A 105 11.60 8.44 -5.89
C HIS A 105 12.79 9.12 -5.21
N LEU A 106 13.94 9.04 -5.86
CA LEU A 106 15.23 9.59 -5.44
C LEU A 106 15.53 10.86 -6.26
N GLY A 107 14.91 11.97 -5.88
CA GLY A 107 14.97 13.22 -6.65
C GLY A 107 13.93 13.30 -7.77
N THR A 108 14.26 13.99 -8.87
CA THR A 108 13.30 14.30 -9.95
C THR A 108 13.08 13.18 -10.97
N ASP A 109 14.08 12.34 -11.24
CA ASP A 109 14.07 11.49 -12.44
C ASP A 109 14.42 10.02 -12.16
N ARG A 110 14.54 9.62 -10.90
CA ARG A 110 14.94 8.27 -10.52
C ARG A 110 14.03 7.68 -9.48
N SER A 111 13.77 6.40 -9.63
CA SER A 111 13.03 5.63 -8.65
C SER A 111 13.61 4.23 -8.47
N ILE A 112 13.37 3.65 -7.31
CA ILE A 112 13.63 2.25 -7.01
C ILE A 112 12.29 1.60 -6.72
N GLU A 113 12.02 0.48 -7.36
CA GLU A 113 10.89 -0.38 -7.05
C GLU A 113 11.36 -1.58 -6.22
N VAL A 114 10.64 -1.85 -5.13
CA VAL A 114 10.86 -2.98 -4.23
C VAL A 114 9.56 -3.78 -4.17
N LEU A 115 9.66 -5.07 -4.42
CA LEU A 115 8.53 -5.98 -4.47
C LEU A 115 8.61 -6.94 -3.29
N SER A 116 7.48 -7.24 -2.65
CA SER A 116 7.44 -8.32 -1.66
C SER A 116 7.72 -9.67 -2.33
N PRO A 117 8.26 -10.67 -1.60
CA PRO A 117 8.71 -11.93 -2.17
C PRO A 117 7.64 -12.70 -2.97
N ASP A 118 6.37 -12.54 -2.59
CA ASP A 118 5.22 -13.20 -3.21
C ASP A 118 4.70 -12.49 -4.47
N ASP A 119 5.20 -11.28 -4.77
CA ASP A 119 4.78 -10.47 -5.93
C ASP A 119 5.71 -10.62 -7.16
N LYS A 120 6.35 -11.78 -7.30
CA LYS A 120 7.10 -12.16 -8.51
C LYS A 120 6.15 -12.67 -9.59
N ARG A 121 5.26 -11.82 -10.09
CA ARG A 121 4.36 -12.15 -11.21
C ARG A 121 4.85 -11.65 -12.55
#